data_AF-A0A4S1CAH6-F1
#
_entry.id   AF-A0A4S1CAH6-F1
#
_cell.length_a   1.000
_cell.length_b   1.000
_cell.length_c   1.000
_cell.angle_alpha   90.00
_cell.angle_beta   90.00
_cell.angle_gamma   90.00
#
_symmetry.space_group_name_H-M   'P 1'
#
loop_
_entity.id
_entity.type
_entity.pdbx_description
1 polymer ?
#
loop_
_entity_poly.entity_id
_entity_poly.type
_entity_poly.pdbx_seq_one_letter_code
_entity_poly.pdbx_strand_id
1 'polypeptide(L)'
;MAKKEIPEALRLKQERDRQETYDKIETAAGTLRDEGRCITRRNLTLASGVASATFSKKHVKEYLLKRWGIGADEVAASALPSPDQLDEKEFGHILKKVDDLRQRLTSTENKLERESTLRKKAEAKLRDFEEEVKILRGQLDIAMRKVRILSTTKVKGDLLNLVKSDT
;
A
#
# COMPACT_ATOMS: atom_id res chain seq x y z
N MET A 1 -51.03 25.26 11.95
CA MET A 1 -51.45 24.32 10.88
C MET A 1 -50.95 22.94 11.22
N ALA A 2 -51.84 21.96 11.39
CA ALA A 2 -51.49 20.60 11.82
C ALA A 2 -50.56 19.94 10.78
N LYS A 3 -49.41 19.43 11.23
CA LYS A 3 -48.52 18.62 10.40
C LYS A 3 -49.26 17.33 10.07
N LYS A 4 -49.70 17.15 8.82
CA LYS A 4 -50.21 15.86 8.34
C LYS A 4 -49.08 14.85 8.51
N GLU A 5 -49.25 13.92 9.46
CA GLU A 5 -48.31 12.83 9.67
C GLU A 5 -48.30 11.96 8.40
N ILE A 6 -47.10 11.74 7.89
CA ILE A 6 -46.90 10.91 6.69
C ILE A 6 -47.20 9.46 7.11
N PRO A 7 -48.03 8.72 6.35
CA PRO A 7 -48.30 7.31 6.65
C PRO A 7 -47.01 6.50 6.80
N GLU A 8 -46.94 5.67 7.84
CA GLU A 8 -45.72 4.94 8.18
C GLU A 8 -45.19 4.05 7.04
N ALA A 9 -46.11 3.45 6.28
CA ALA A 9 -45.77 2.67 5.08
C ALA A 9 -45.05 3.52 4.01
N LEU A 10 -45.43 4.79 3.86
CA LEU A 10 -44.78 5.69 2.90
C LEU A 10 -43.39 6.11 3.40
N ARG A 11 -43.23 6.29 4.71
CA ARG A 11 -41.91 6.57 5.32
C ARG A 11 -40.94 5.42 5.10
N LEU A 12 -41.38 4.17 5.32
CA LEU A 12 -40.55 2.98 5.11
C LEU A 12 -40.14 2.82 3.64
N LYS A 13 -41.05 3.08 2.71
CA LYS A 13 -40.74 3.05 1.27
C LYS A 13 -39.71 4.12 0.90
N GLN A 14 -39.89 5.35 1.38
CA GLN A 14 -38.93 6.44 1.12
C GLN A 14 -37.54 6.14 1.68
N GLU A 15 -37.45 5.48 2.83
CA GLU A 15 -36.16 5.12 3.41
C GLU A 15 -35.47 4.00 2.63
N ARG A 16 -36.22 3.00 2.15
CA ARG A 16 -35.70 1.97 1.25
C ARG A 16 -35.14 2.59 -0.03
N ASP A 17 -35.90 3.48 -0.67
CA ASP A 17 -35.50 4.14 -1.92
C ASP A 17 -34.23 5.01 -1.72
N ARG A 18 -34.07 5.62 -0.54
CA ARG A 18 -32.85 6.37 -0.18
C ARG A 18 -31.65 5.45 -0.04
N GLN A 19 -31.81 4.33 0.66
CA GLN A 19 -30.73 3.37 0.86
C GLN A 19 -30.26 2.79 -0.47
N GLU A 20 -31.18 2.39 -1.35
CA GLU A 20 -30.84 1.92 -2.69
C GLU A 20 -30.07 2.96 -3.51
N THR A 21 -30.39 4.25 -3.32
CA THR A 21 -29.66 5.35 -3.97
C THR A 21 -28.24 5.47 -3.40
N TYR A 22 -28.07 5.34 -2.08
CA TYR A 22 -26.76 5.39 -1.45
C TYR A 22 -25.87 4.22 -1.87
N ASP A 23 -26.43 3.01 -1.95
CA ASP A 23 -25.68 1.81 -2.33
C ASP A 23 -25.14 1.93 -3.77
N LYS A 24 -25.96 2.46 -4.70
CA LYS A 24 -25.54 2.74 -6.08
C LYS A 24 -24.42 3.78 -6.14
N ILE A 25 -24.53 4.83 -5.35
CA ILE A 25 -23.51 5.89 -5.29
C ILE A 25 -22.22 5.35 -4.67
N GLU A 26 -22.29 4.55 -3.62
CA GLU A 26 -21.12 3.97 -2.95
C GLU A 26 -20.38 3.00 -3.88
N THR A 27 -21.12 2.13 -4.57
CA THR A 27 -20.55 1.21 -5.56
C THR A 27 -19.84 1.99 -6.67
N ALA A 28 -20.50 3.00 -7.24
CA ALA A 28 -19.94 3.81 -8.31
C ALA A 28 -18.73 4.67 -7.87
N ALA A 29 -18.74 5.16 -6.64
CA ALA A 29 -17.61 5.91 -6.09
C ALA A 29 -16.41 4.99 -5.82
N GLY A 30 -16.66 3.76 -5.37
CA GLY A 30 -15.64 2.71 -5.23
C GLY A 30 -14.98 2.38 -6.56
N THR A 31 -15.77 2.08 -7.60
CA THR A 31 -15.21 1.75 -8.93
C THR A 31 -14.40 2.90 -9.52
N LEU A 32 -14.86 4.15 -9.39
CA LEU A 32 -14.10 5.32 -9.84
C LEU A 32 -12.77 5.47 -9.11
N ARG A 33 -12.72 5.15 -7.81
CA ARG A 33 -11.47 5.18 -7.03
C ARG A 33 -10.53 4.06 -7.47
N ASP A 34 -11.04 2.85 -7.67
CA ASP A 34 -10.24 1.69 -8.10
C ASP A 34 -9.64 1.92 -9.48
N GLU A 35 -10.35 2.62 -10.36
CA GLU A 35 -9.85 3.05 -11.67
C GLU A 35 -8.92 4.27 -11.62
N GLY A 36 -8.69 4.87 -10.44
CA GLY A 36 -7.88 6.08 -10.27
C GLY A 36 -8.50 7.34 -10.88
N ARG A 37 -9.82 7.34 -11.16
CA ARG A 37 -10.54 8.48 -11.73
C ARG A 37 -11.02 9.44 -10.62
N CYS A 38 -11.07 10.72 -10.95
CA CYS A 38 -11.62 11.73 -10.05
C CYS A 38 -13.13 11.53 -9.85
N ILE A 39 -13.58 11.55 -8.60
CA ILE A 39 -14.99 11.34 -8.23
C ILE A 39 -15.73 12.67 -8.38
N THR A 40 -16.17 12.97 -9.60
CA THR A 40 -16.97 14.16 -9.94
C THR A 40 -18.45 13.80 -10.09
N ARG A 41 -19.34 14.81 -10.03
CA ARG A 41 -20.78 14.62 -10.26
C ARG A 41 -21.06 13.92 -11.60
N ARG A 42 -20.34 14.31 -12.65
CA ARG A 42 -20.47 13.73 -13.99
C ARG A 42 -20.09 12.26 -14.00
N ASN A 43 -18.95 11.94 -13.40
CA ASN A 43 -18.46 10.57 -13.34
C ASN A 43 -19.37 9.69 -12.48
N LEU A 44 -19.85 10.21 -11.34
CA LEU A 44 -20.84 9.51 -10.51
C LEU A 44 -22.16 9.30 -11.24
N THR A 45 -22.64 10.30 -12.00
CA THR A 45 -23.87 10.16 -12.80
C THR A 45 -23.71 9.05 -13.85
N LEU A 46 -22.57 9.02 -14.55
CA LEU A 46 -22.27 8.02 -15.57
C LEU A 46 -22.10 6.61 -14.97
N ALA A 47 -21.40 6.50 -13.83
CA ALA A 47 -21.08 5.22 -13.21
C ALA A 47 -22.25 4.64 -12.39
N SER A 48 -23.03 5.47 -11.69
CA SER A 48 -24.15 5.00 -10.86
C SER A 48 -25.48 4.88 -11.62
N GLY A 49 -25.60 5.50 -12.80
CA GLY A 49 -26.86 5.61 -13.54
C GLY A 49 -27.94 6.45 -12.85
N VAL A 50 -27.61 7.09 -11.73
CA VAL A 50 -28.52 7.96 -10.99
C VAL A 50 -28.58 9.32 -11.67
N ALA A 51 -29.79 9.86 -11.86
CA ALA A 51 -29.98 11.15 -12.48
C ALA A 51 -29.20 12.27 -11.76
N SER A 52 -28.61 13.19 -12.55
CA SER A 52 -27.83 14.31 -12.01
C SER A 52 -28.57 15.07 -10.91
N ALA A 53 -29.88 15.31 -11.06
CA ALA A 53 -30.72 16.02 -10.10
C ALA A 53 -30.74 15.38 -8.69
N THR A 54 -30.51 14.07 -8.59
CA THR A 54 -30.47 13.35 -7.30
C THR A 54 -29.28 13.80 -6.45
N PHE A 55 -28.14 14.12 -7.06
CA PHE A 55 -26.97 14.67 -6.37
C PHE A 55 -27.20 16.10 -5.85
N SER A 56 -28.23 16.81 -6.32
CA SER A 56 -28.61 18.11 -5.74
C SER A 56 -29.41 17.98 -4.45
N LYS A 57 -29.94 16.79 -4.11
CA LYS A 57 -30.78 16.60 -2.93
C LYS A 57 -29.94 16.69 -1.65
N LYS A 58 -30.49 17.37 -0.62
CA LYS A 58 -29.79 17.65 0.64
C LYS A 58 -29.18 16.39 1.29
N HIS A 59 -29.96 15.32 1.40
CA HIS A 59 -29.52 14.07 2.03
C HIS A 59 -28.37 13.37 1.27
N VAL A 60 -28.36 13.46 -0.07
CA VAL A 60 -27.27 12.91 -0.90
C VAL A 60 -26.01 13.76 -0.81
N LYS A 61 -26.14 15.10 -0.76
CA LYS A 61 -25.00 16.01 -0.57
C LYS A 61 -24.31 15.75 0.77
N GLU A 62 -25.09 15.65 1.85
CA GLU A 62 -24.56 15.35 3.19
C GLU A 62 -23.86 13.98 3.22
N TYR A 63 -24.43 12.97 2.56
CA TYR A 63 -23.84 11.64 2.44
C TYR A 63 -22.48 11.67 1.71
N LEU A 64 -22.42 12.33 0.55
CA LEU A 64 -21.20 12.44 -0.25
C LEU A 64 -20.10 13.23 0.46
N LEU A 65 -20.47 14.33 1.14
CA LEU A 65 -19.51 15.12 1.91
C LEU A 65 -18.94 14.31 3.08
N LYS A 66 -19.80 13.60 3.83
CA LYS A 66 -19.39 12.86 5.03
C LYS A 66 -18.56 11.61 4.70
N ARG A 67 -18.90 10.88 3.63
CA ARG A 67 -18.30 9.59 3.30
C ARG A 67 -17.11 9.72 2.34
N TRP A 68 -17.17 10.68 1.42
CA TRP A 68 -16.20 10.83 0.33
C TRP A 68 -15.47 12.17 0.32
N GLY A 69 -15.83 13.10 1.21
CA GLY A 69 -15.21 14.43 1.28
C GLY A 69 -15.58 15.37 0.13
N ILE A 70 -16.58 15.01 -0.69
CA ILE A 70 -16.90 15.74 -1.92
C ILE A 70 -17.76 16.98 -1.57
N GLY A 71 -17.15 18.16 -1.65
CA GLY A 71 -17.80 19.46 -1.43
C GLY A 71 -18.73 19.85 -2.58
N ALA A 72 -19.75 20.67 -2.28
CA ALA A 72 -20.65 21.23 -3.29
C ALA A 72 -19.91 22.04 -4.39
N ASP A 73 -18.71 22.52 -4.09
CA ASP A 73 -17.85 23.29 -4.99
C ASP A 73 -17.01 22.40 -5.91
N GLU A 74 -16.62 21.18 -5.51
CA GLU A 74 -15.97 20.20 -6.38
C GLU A 74 -16.97 19.48 -7.32
N VAL A 75 -18.25 19.49 -6.94
CA VAL A 75 -19.38 19.05 -7.78
C VAL A 75 -19.69 20.06 -8.89
N ALA A 76 -19.30 21.33 -8.72
CA ALA A 76 -19.42 22.41 -9.71
C ALA A 76 -18.13 22.64 -10.52
N ALA A 77 -16.96 22.30 -9.96
CA ALA A 77 -15.66 22.37 -10.64
C ALA A 77 -15.45 21.22 -11.65
N SER A 78 -16.47 20.91 -12.47
CA SER A 78 -16.28 20.15 -13.70
C SER A 78 -15.87 21.08 -14.82
N ALA A 79 -14.68 21.66 -14.68
CA ALA A 79 -13.92 22.09 -15.82
C ALA A 79 -12.46 21.86 -15.44
N LEU A 80 -11.85 20.84 -16.02
CA LEU A 80 -10.52 21.12 -16.57
C LEU A 80 -10.71 22.43 -17.35
N PRO A 81 -10.01 23.51 -17.01
CA PRO A 81 -10.19 24.76 -17.73
C PRO A 81 -10.06 24.44 -19.21
N SER A 82 -11.02 24.91 -20.02
CA SER A 82 -10.88 24.82 -21.47
C SER A 82 -9.50 25.38 -21.82
N PRO A 83 -8.74 24.80 -22.77
CA PRO A 83 -7.44 25.35 -23.16
C PRO A 83 -7.49 26.85 -23.47
N ASP A 84 -8.66 27.36 -23.87
CA ASP A 84 -8.94 28.76 -24.18
C ASP A 84 -9.19 29.67 -22.96
N GLN A 85 -9.17 29.14 -21.73
CA GLN A 85 -9.46 29.88 -20.48
C GLN A 85 -8.29 29.88 -19.48
N LEU A 86 -7.19 29.20 -19.78
CA LEU A 86 -5.98 29.27 -18.96
C LEU A 86 -5.21 30.55 -19.33
N ASP A 87 -5.04 31.44 -18.36
CA ASP A 87 -4.09 32.56 -18.49
C ASP A 87 -2.71 31.97 -18.83
N GLU A 88 -1.99 32.52 -19.83
CA GLU A 88 -0.70 31.99 -20.31
C GLU A 88 0.30 31.78 -19.16
N LYS A 89 0.16 32.60 -18.10
CA LYS A 89 0.95 32.48 -16.86
C LYS A 89 0.62 31.22 -16.08
N GLU A 90 -0.64 30.87 -15.91
CA GLU A 90 -1.06 29.66 -15.17
C GLU A 90 -0.62 28.40 -15.92
N PHE A 91 -0.74 28.39 -17.25
CA PHE A 91 -0.25 27.28 -18.06
C PHE A 91 1.28 27.13 -17.96
N GLY A 92 2.03 28.24 -18.00
CA GLY A 92 3.47 28.25 -17.78
C GLY A 92 3.88 27.75 -16.39
N HIS A 93 3.12 28.08 -15.34
CA HIS A 93 3.34 27.55 -13.98
C HIS A 93 3.07 26.05 -13.88
N ILE A 94 2.02 25.56 -14.54
CA ILE A 94 1.69 24.13 -14.59
C ILE A 94 2.81 23.37 -15.32
N LEU A 95 3.28 23.85 -16.46
CA LEU A 95 4.38 23.23 -17.20
C LEU A 95 5.67 23.15 -16.36
N LYS A 96 6.06 24.25 -15.71
CA LYS A 96 7.23 24.25 -14.81
C LYS A 96 7.08 23.25 -13.66
N LYS A 97 5.87 23.14 -13.09
CA LYS A 97 5.60 22.19 -12.00
C LYS A 97 5.64 20.75 -12.50
N VAL A 98 5.14 20.48 -13.70
CA VAL A 98 5.23 19.15 -14.34
C VAL A 98 6.70 18.79 -14.59
N ASP A 99 7.50 19.71 -15.09
CA ASP A 99 8.94 19.47 -15.33
C ASP A 99 9.72 19.26 -14.03
N ASP A 100 9.44 20.05 -12.98
CA ASP A 100 10.04 19.84 -11.65
C ASP A 100 9.66 18.46 -11.08
N LEU A 101 8.38 18.08 -11.19
CA LEU A 101 7.92 16.77 -10.74
C LEU A 101 8.57 15.63 -11.55
N ARG A 102 8.74 15.79 -12.86
CA ARG A 102 9.46 14.83 -13.70
C ARG A 102 10.92 14.71 -13.29
N GLN A 103 11.60 15.82 -13.07
CA GLN A 103 13.00 15.81 -12.65
C GLN A 103 13.17 15.15 -11.27
N ARG A 104 12.26 15.44 -10.33
CA ARG A 104 12.24 14.79 -9.01
C ARG A 104 11.98 13.29 -9.14
N LEU A 105 11.03 12.90 -9.98
CA LEU A 105 10.72 11.49 -10.24
C LEU A 105 11.96 10.75 -10.77
N THR A 106 12.60 11.27 -11.82
CA THR A 106 13.82 10.69 -12.38
C THR A 106 14.96 10.64 -11.35
N SER A 107 15.09 11.67 -10.50
CA SER A 107 16.07 11.65 -9.41
C SER A 107 15.79 10.53 -8.40
N THR A 108 14.52 10.34 -8.01
CA THR A 108 14.12 9.29 -7.08
C THR A 108 14.27 7.89 -7.68
N GLU A 109 13.96 7.71 -8.96
CA GLU A 109 14.16 6.44 -9.69
C GLU A 109 15.64 6.08 -9.74
N ASN A 110 16.51 7.03 -10.09
CA ASN A 110 17.95 6.83 -10.10
C ASN A 110 18.52 6.48 -8.71
N LYS A 111 18.00 7.09 -7.64
CA LYS A 111 18.39 6.74 -6.26
C LYS A 111 17.94 5.32 -5.91
N LEU A 112 16.70 4.97 -6.25
CA LEU A 112 16.14 3.65 -5.99
C LEU A 112 16.91 2.55 -6.72
N GLU A 113 17.29 2.79 -7.99
CA GLU A 113 18.10 1.86 -8.76
C GLU A 113 19.47 1.63 -8.11
N ARG A 114 20.14 2.71 -7.68
CA ARG A 114 21.42 2.63 -6.96
C ARG A 114 21.28 1.82 -5.67
N GLU A 115 20.29 2.10 -4.84
CA GLU A 115 20.06 1.34 -3.61
C GLU A 115 19.75 -0.13 -3.88
N SER A 116 18.94 -0.42 -4.90
CA SER A 116 18.64 -1.79 -5.33
C SER A 116 19.91 -2.56 -5.72
N THR A 117 20.81 -1.94 -6.48
CA THR A 117 22.09 -2.58 -6.85
C THR A 117 23.01 -2.79 -5.64
N LEU A 118 23.09 -1.83 -4.71
CA LEU A 118 23.88 -1.95 -3.48
C LEU A 118 23.33 -3.07 -2.59
N ARG A 119 22.00 -3.13 -2.44
CA ARG A 119 21.32 -4.18 -1.69
C ARG A 119 21.62 -5.57 -2.25
N LYS A 120 21.50 -5.76 -3.57
CA LYS A 120 21.84 -7.04 -4.23
C LYS A 120 23.28 -7.45 -3.97
N LYS A 121 24.23 -6.51 -4.01
CA LYS A 121 25.65 -6.78 -3.68
C LYS A 121 25.83 -7.16 -2.22
N ALA A 122 25.15 -6.50 -1.29
CA ALA A 122 25.19 -6.84 0.12
C ALA A 122 24.59 -8.24 0.39
N GLU A 123 23.47 -8.57 -0.24
CA GLU A 123 22.83 -9.90 -0.15
C GLU A 123 23.72 -11.02 -0.74
N ALA A 124 24.49 -10.73 -1.79
CA ALA A 124 25.48 -11.68 -2.30
C ALA A 124 26.60 -11.93 -1.28
N LYS A 125 27.21 -10.87 -0.74
CA LYS A 125 28.25 -11.00 0.29
C LYS A 125 27.77 -11.69 1.55
N LEU A 126 26.53 -11.43 1.96
CA LEU A 126 25.95 -12.07 3.14
C LEU A 126 25.83 -13.58 2.93
N ARG A 127 25.41 -14.02 1.74
CA ARG A 127 25.39 -15.45 1.37
C ARG A 127 26.77 -16.09 1.40
N ASP A 128 27.78 -15.42 0.84
CA ASP A 128 29.16 -15.91 0.86
C ASP A 128 29.65 -16.10 2.31
N PHE A 129 29.37 -15.13 3.20
CA PHE A 129 29.71 -15.25 4.62
C PHE A 129 28.91 -16.34 5.35
N GLU A 130 27.64 -16.54 5.03
CA GLU A 130 26.84 -17.64 5.59
C GLU A 130 27.41 -19.01 5.22
N GLU A 131 27.86 -19.17 3.97
CA GLU A 131 28.54 -20.38 3.51
C GLU A 131 29.88 -20.59 4.23
N GLU A 132 30.68 -19.54 4.39
CA GLU A 132 31.95 -19.60 5.11
C GLU A 132 31.74 -20.01 6.58
N VAL A 133 30.78 -19.39 7.27
CA VAL A 133 30.42 -19.73 8.65
C VAL A 133 29.98 -21.19 8.75
N LYS A 134 29.22 -21.69 7.78
CA LYS A 134 28.79 -23.10 7.74
C LYS A 134 30.00 -24.05 7.59
N ILE A 135 30.94 -23.72 6.73
CA ILE A 135 32.18 -24.50 6.54
C ILE A 135 33.00 -24.50 7.84
N LEU A 136 33.23 -23.33 8.44
CA LEU A 136 33.99 -23.18 9.68
C LEU A 136 33.35 -23.95 10.84
N ARG A 137 32.01 -23.91 10.97
CA ARG A 137 31.29 -24.73 11.95
C ARG A 137 31.53 -26.23 11.74
N GLY A 138 31.48 -26.71 10.49
CA GLY A 138 31.78 -28.10 10.17
C GLY A 138 33.23 -28.50 10.52
N GLN A 139 34.19 -27.62 10.24
CA GLN A 139 35.59 -27.83 10.61
C GLN A 139 35.79 -27.87 12.13
N LEU A 140 35.13 -26.97 12.85
CA LEU A 140 35.14 -26.93 14.32
C LEU A 140 34.58 -28.23 14.91
N ASP A 141 33.45 -28.73 14.40
CA ASP A 141 32.86 -30.00 14.85
C ASP A 141 33.82 -31.18 14.65
N ILE A 142 34.51 -31.24 13.51
CA ILE A 142 35.52 -32.26 13.24
C ILE A 142 36.69 -32.16 14.23
N ALA A 143 37.20 -30.94 14.47
CA ALA A 143 38.28 -30.72 15.41
C ALA A 143 37.89 -31.13 16.84
N MET A 144 36.69 -30.76 17.28
CA MET A 144 36.13 -31.15 18.58
C MET A 144 36.01 -32.67 18.72
N ARG A 145 35.55 -33.37 17.67
CA ARG A 145 35.52 -34.84 17.67
C ARG A 145 36.92 -35.44 17.78
N LYS A 146 37.90 -34.92 17.06
CA LYS A 146 39.30 -35.39 17.15
C LYS A 146 39.87 -35.22 18.55
N VAL A 147 39.68 -34.04 19.18
CA VAL A 147 40.11 -33.77 20.55
C VAL A 147 39.45 -34.75 21.54
N ARG A 148 38.14 -35.02 21.37
CA ARG A 148 37.41 -35.99 22.20
C ARG A 148 37.94 -37.42 22.07
N ILE A 149 38.31 -37.84 20.86
CA ILE A 149 38.91 -39.17 20.64
C ILE A 149 40.30 -39.22 21.27
N LEU A 150 41.15 -38.22 21.03
CA LEU A 150 42.51 -38.19 21.56
C LEU A 150 42.55 -38.15 23.10
N SER A 151 41.64 -37.42 23.73
CA SER A 151 41.53 -37.38 25.19
C SER A 151 41.11 -38.73 25.76
N THR A 152 40.15 -39.42 25.14
CA THR A 152 39.72 -40.76 25.60
C THR A 152 40.78 -41.84 25.35
N THR A 153 41.50 -41.81 24.22
CA THR A 153 42.58 -42.77 23.95
C THR A 153 43.79 -42.55 24.86
N LYS A 154 44.16 -41.30 25.16
CA LYS A 154 45.23 -40.98 26.11
C LYS A 154 44.91 -41.53 27.50
N VAL A 155 43.71 -41.26 28.02
CA VAL A 155 43.25 -41.80 29.32
C VAL A 155 43.29 -43.33 29.33
N LYS A 156 42.88 -43.99 28.25
CA LYS A 156 42.92 -45.45 28.15
C LYS A 156 44.36 -45.99 28.12
N GLY A 157 45.28 -45.32 27.43
CA GLY A 157 46.69 -45.67 27.40
C GLY A 157 47.37 -45.50 28.76
N ASP A 158 47.08 -44.39 29.45
CA ASP A 158 47.61 -44.10 30.78
C ASP A 158 47.12 -45.15 31.81
N LEU A 159 45.84 -45.55 31.76
CA LEU A 159 45.29 -46.63 32.59
C LEU A 159 45.93 -48.00 32.31
N LEU A 160 46.17 -48.33 31.03
CA LEU A 160 46.82 -49.58 30.63
C LEU A 160 48.28 -49.67 31.11
N ASN A 161 48.99 -48.54 31.13
CA ASN A 161 50.36 -48.49 31.62
C ASN A 161 50.40 -48.63 33.15
N LEU A 162 49.44 -48.05 33.87
CA LEU A 162 49.32 -48.19 35.32
C LEU A 162 49.06 -49.64 35.74
N VAL A 163 48.16 -50.35 35.03
CA VAL A 163 47.88 -51.77 35.32
C VAL A 163 49.09 -52.67 35.05
N LYS A 164 49.94 -52.33 34.08
CA LYS A 164 51.15 -53.10 33.76
C LYS A 164 52.33 -52.83 34.70
N SER A 165 52.33 -51.70 35.42
CA SER A 165 53.37 -51.41 36.42
C SER A 165 53.11 -52.05 37.78
N ASP A 166 51.87 -52.49 38.03
CA ASP A 166 51.45 -53.12 39.29
C ASP A 166 51.44 -54.67 39.25
N THR A 167 51.84 -55.28 38.12
CA THR A 167 52.01 -56.74 37.93
C THR A 167 53.46 -57.10 37.64
#